data_AF-A0A2A4KST3-F1
#
_entry.id   AF-A0A2A4KST3-F1
#
_cell.length_a   1.000
_cell.length_b   1.000
_cell.length_c   1.000
_cell.angle_alpha   90.00
_cell.angle_beta   90.00
_cell.angle_gamma   90.00
#
_symmetry.space_group_name_H-M   'P 1'
#
loop_
_entity.id
_entity.type
_entity.pdbx_description
1 polymer ?
#
loop_
_entity_poly.entity_id
_entity_poly.type
_entity_poly.pdbx_seq_one_letter_code
_entity_poly.pdbx_strand_id
1 'polypeptide(L)'
;MSLFTRRRSAPGPSPSTRDTATALTTLEAGTALGLRDERMPSRVPTLHFTVSVNGTWNLDESAPPQHHAPDSLARSHLREHAARILRRHTVLAIPAAQDAVNAVIARPLTPEPWLTVHGTACLTVSDADRALAEEHLRRAQHGDLEREET
;
A
#
# COMPACT_ATOMS: atom_id res chain seq x y z
N MET A 1 -33.56 -70.24 15.91
CA MET A 1 -32.41 -69.34 16.12
C MET A 1 -32.66 -68.08 15.31
N SER A 2 -33.41 -67.12 15.89
CA SER A 2 -33.79 -65.86 15.25
C SER A 2 -32.83 -64.77 15.69
N LEU A 3 -32.23 -64.04 14.74
CA LEU A 3 -31.43 -62.85 15.01
C LEU A 3 -32.15 -61.61 14.45
N PHE A 4 -32.12 -60.58 15.27
CA PHE A 4 -32.98 -59.40 15.28
C PHE A 4 -32.66 -58.34 14.20
N THR A 5 -33.74 -57.80 13.63
CA THR A 5 -34.04 -56.40 13.21
C THR A 5 -32.93 -55.39 12.83
N ARG A 6 -32.95 -55.02 11.55
CA ARG A 6 -33.22 -53.65 10.98
C ARG A 6 -32.72 -52.40 11.75
N ARG A 7 -31.80 -51.65 11.14
CA ARG A 7 -31.75 -50.17 11.25
C ARG A 7 -31.35 -49.54 9.90
N ARG A 8 -32.30 -48.88 9.24
CA ARG A 8 -32.04 -47.89 8.18
C ARG A 8 -31.80 -46.54 8.87
N SER A 9 -30.76 -45.81 8.48
CA SER A 9 -30.67 -44.35 8.61
C SER A 9 -29.73 -43.81 7.53
N ALA A 10 -30.10 -42.63 7.04
CA ALA A 10 -29.79 -41.96 5.77
C ALA A 10 -28.30 -41.75 5.38
N PRO A 11 -28.02 -41.46 4.09
CA PRO A 11 -26.69 -41.15 3.58
C PRO A 11 -26.23 -39.75 4.01
N GLY A 12 -25.07 -39.68 4.67
CA GLY A 12 -24.35 -38.43 4.85
C GLY A 12 -23.65 -37.99 3.54
N PRO A 13 -23.47 -36.69 3.32
CA PRO A 13 -23.14 -36.13 2.00
C PRO A 13 -21.71 -36.44 1.56
N SER A 14 -21.56 -36.61 0.25
CA SER A 14 -20.30 -36.67 -0.50
C SER A 14 -19.36 -35.51 -0.13
N PRO A 15 -18.03 -35.74 -0.11
CA PRO A 15 -17.10 -34.63 -0.14
C PRO A 15 -17.16 -33.98 -1.53
N SER A 16 -17.99 -32.94 -1.66
CA SER A 16 -17.91 -32.04 -2.81
C SER A 16 -16.53 -31.39 -2.80
N THR A 17 -15.80 -31.67 -3.87
CA THR A 17 -14.79 -30.81 -4.45
C THR A 17 -15.21 -29.35 -4.36
N ARG A 18 -14.56 -28.61 -3.46
CA ARG A 18 -14.46 -27.16 -3.57
C ARG A 18 -13.02 -26.84 -3.90
N ASP A 19 -12.79 -26.81 -5.19
CA ASP A 19 -11.73 -26.03 -5.80
C ASP A 19 -11.88 -24.58 -5.33
N THR A 20 -10.91 -24.09 -4.57
CA THR A 20 -10.59 -22.67 -4.51
C THR A 20 -9.10 -22.60 -4.28
N ALA A 21 -8.38 -22.64 -5.39
CA ALA A 21 -7.02 -22.15 -5.52
C ALA A 21 -6.86 -20.80 -4.80
N THR A 22 -6.35 -20.82 -3.58
CA THR A 22 -5.46 -19.78 -3.06
C THR A 22 -4.67 -20.34 -1.87
N ALA A 23 -3.93 -21.44 -2.08
CA ALA A 23 -2.63 -21.50 -1.43
C ALA A 23 -1.79 -20.43 -2.15
N LEU A 24 -1.99 -19.17 -1.72
CA LEU A 24 -1.05 -18.09 -1.98
C LEU A 24 0.29 -18.69 -1.61
N THR A 25 1.08 -18.87 -2.66
CA THR A 25 2.51 -19.00 -2.68
C THR A 25 3.06 -18.57 -1.34
N THR A 26 3.76 -19.47 -0.66
CA THR A 26 4.70 -19.11 0.39
C THR A 26 5.63 -18.05 -0.21
N LEU A 27 5.20 -16.80 -0.13
CA LEU A 27 6.03 -15.65 -0.40
C LEU A 27 7.02 -15.73 0.75
N GLU A 28 8.23 -16.21 0.43
CA GLU A 28 9.48 -15.99 1.19
C GLU A 28 9.22 -15.09 2.39
N ALA A 29 9.17 -15.70 3.59
CA ALA A 29 8.62 -15.11 4.80
C ALA A 29 9.44 -13.89 5.27
N GLY A 30 9.21 -12.77 4.62
CA GLY A 30 9.81 -11.51 4.97
C GLY A 30 9.22 -10.92 6.23
N THR A 31 10.04 -10.12 6.89
CA THR A 31 9.60 -9.44 8.11
C THR A 31 8.58 -8.38 7.73
N ALA A 32 7.43 -8.40 8.41
CA ALA A 32 6.34 -7.48 8.13
C ALA A 32 6.75 -6.03 8.42
N LEU A 33 6.38 -5.14 7.50
CA LEU A 33 6.68 -3.72 7.54
C LEU A 33 5.39 -2.92 7.40
N GLY A 34 5.23 -1.92 8.25
CA GLY A 34 4.08 -1.01 8.20
C GLY A 34 4.49 0.44 8.42
N LEU A 35 3.92 1.32 7.60
CA LEU A 35 3.81 2.76 7.83
C LEU A 35 2.32 3.07 7.95
N ARG A 36 1.91 3.79 8.99
CA ARG A 36 0.49 4.06 9.26
C ARG A 36 0.28 5.56 9.41
N ASP A 37 -0.72 6.07 8.70
CA ASP A 37 -1.21 7.45 8.79
C ASP A 37 -0.11 8.51 8.72
N GLU A 38 0.92 8.26 7.91
CA GLU A 38 2.04 9.18 7.72
C GLU A 38 1.57 10.37 6.87
N ARG A 39 1.74 11.59 7.40
CA ARG A 39 1.41 12.80 6.66
C ARG A 39 2.56 13.20 5.75
N MET A 40 2.33 13.19 4.44
CA MET A 40 3.31 13.55 3.43
C MET A 40 2.85 14.78 2.63
N PRO A 41 3.74 15.75 2.37
CA PRO A 41 3.38 16.94 1.62
C PRO A 41 3.07 16.58 0.16
N SER A 42 2.02 17.20 -0.38
CA SER A 42 1.72 17.16 -1.81
C SER A 42 2.61 18.13 -2.61
N ARG A 43 2.32 18.29 -3.90
CA ARG A 43 2.90 19.35 -4.73
C ARG A 43 2.72 20.75 -4.13
N VAL A 44 1.62 20.98 -3.42
CA VAL A 44 1.39 22.22 -2.68
C VAL A 44 1.78 21.96 -1.22
N PRO A 45 2.80 22.64 -0.66
CA PRO A 45 3.33 22.33 0.68
C PRO A 45 2.32 22.47 1.83
N THR A 46 1.25 23.25 1.65
CA THR A 46 0.18 23.40 2.64
C THR A 46 -0.79 22.23 2.68
N LEU A 47 -0.81 21.39 1.64
CA LEU A 47 -1.74 20.28 1.48
C LEU A 47 -1.02 18.94 1.65
N HIS A 48 -1.62 18.03 2.40
CA HIS A 48 -1.00 16.78 2.80
C HIS A 48 -1.82 15.56 2.37
N PHE A 49 -1.12 14.49 1.99
CA PHE A 49 -1.66 13.15 1.90
C PHE A 49 -1.44 12.41 3.21
N THR A 50 -2.39 11.57 3.58
CA THR A 50 -2.24 10.56 4.63
C THR A 50 -1.91 9.24 3.96
N VAL A 51 -0.74 8.68 4.29
CA VAL A 51 -0.19 7.49 3.63
C VAL A 51 -0.15 6.33 4.60
N SER A 52 -0.70 5.21 4.20
CA SER A 52 -0.53 3.92 4.88
C SER A 52 0.14 2.94 3.92
N VAL A 53 1.30 2.40 4.31
CA VAL A 53 2.04 1.41 3.51
C VAL A 53 2.13 0.11 4.29
N ASN A 54 1.70 -0.99 3.67
CA ASN A 54 1.87 -2.33 4.21
C ASN A 54 2.79 -3.11 3.28
N GLY A 55 3.78 -3.79 3.85
CA GLY A 55 4.80 -4.47 3.08
C GLY A 55 5.57 -5.51 3.86
N THR A 56 6.61 -6.03 3.21
CA THR A 56 7.55 -6.97 3.79
C THR A 56 8.97 -6.57 3.37
N TRP A 57 9.95 -6.90 4.21
CA TRP A 57 11.35 -6.79 3.84
C TRP A 57 12.10 -8.09 4.11
N ASN A 58 13.12 -8.34 3.29
CA ASN A 58 14.00 -9.51 3.34
C ASN A 58 15.46 -9.06 3.40
N LEU A 59 16.25 -9.77 4.19
CA LEU A 59 17.70 -9.65 4.17
C LEU A 59 18.27 -10.73 3.26
N ASP A 60 19.27 -10.37 2.48
CA ASP A 60 20.10 -11.35 1.79
C ASP A 60 21.04 -12.04 2.80
N GLU A 61 21.41 -13.29 2.54
CA GLU A 61 22.33 -14.07 3.37
C GLU A 61 23.73 -13.45 3.44
N SER A 62 24.05 -12.57 2.49
CA SER A 62 25.28 -11.77 2.43
C SER A 62 25.30 -10.57 3.40
N ALA A 63 24.22 -10.34 4.17
CA ALA A 63 24.09 -9.17 5.04
C ALA A 63 25.19 -9.10 6.13
N PRO A 64 25.91 -7.97 6.26
CA PRO A 64 26.88 -7.79 7.33
C PRO A 64 26.23 -7.88 8.72
N PRO A 65 26.89 -8.51 9.72
CA PRO A 65 26.33 -8.71 11.06
C PRO A 65 26.19 -7.42 11.89
N GLN A 66 26.58 -6.26 11.35
CA GLN A 66 26.64 -4.97 12.05
C GLN A 66 25.44 -4.05 11.75
N HIS A 67 24.47 -4.48 10.94
CA HIS A 67 23.32 -3.64 10.60
C HIS A 67 22.25 -3.69 11.69
N HIS A 68 22.34 -2.73 12.61
CA HIS A 68 21.53 -2.70 13.83
C HIS A 68 20.03 -2.40 13.64
N ALA A 69 19.56 -2.00 12.45
CA ALA A 69 18.14 -1.69 12.25
C ALA A 69 17.68 -1.74 10.76
N PRO A 70 17.65 -2.93 10.12
CA PRO A 70 17.19 -3.08 8.74
C PRO A 70 15.74 -2.62 8.53
N ASP A 71 14.90 -2.81 9.56
CA ASP A 71 13.50 -2.38 9.59
C ASP A 71 13.36 -0.85 9.51
N SER A 72 14.15 -0.11 10.29
CA SER A 72 14.15 1.36 10.26
C SER A 72 14.64 1.90 8.92
N LEU A 73 15.61 1.23 8.31
CA LEU A 73 16.13 1.59 6.98
C LEU A 73 15.06 1.38 5.91
N ALA A 74 14.40 0.21 5.91
CA ALA A 74 13.32 -0.11 5.00
C ALA A 74 12.16 0.90 5.13
N ARG A 75 11.72 1.22 6.36
CA ARG A 75 10.69 2.25 6.60
C ARG A 75 11.11 3.62 6.07
N SER A 76 12.33 4.04 6.36
CA SER A 76 12.83 5.36 5.96
C SER A 76 12.90 5.50 4.45
N HIS A 77 13.36 4.45 3.76
CA HIS A 77 13.43 4.43 2.30
C HIS A 77 12.04 4.45 1.65
N LEU A 78 11.08 3.69 2.18
CA LEU A 78 9.69 3.75 1.72
C LEU A 78 9.08 5.15 1.94
N ARG A 79 9.33 5.76 3.10
CA ARG A 79 8.87 7.11 3.42
C ARG A 79 9.43 8.13 2.42
N GLU A 80 10.72 8.06 2.14
CA GLU A 80 11.38 8.98 1.21
C GLU A 80 10.89 8.80 -0.23
N HIS A 81 10.77 7.56 -0.70
CA HIS A 81 10.24 7.27 -2.05
C HIS A 81 8.80 7.76 -2.22
N ALA A 82 7.92 7.44 -1.26
CA ALA A 82 6.54 7.90 -1.27
C ALA A 82 6.48 9.45 -1.26
N ALA A 83 7.20 10.11 -0.35
CA ALA A 83 7.22 11.57 -0.26
C ALA A 83 7.71 12.24 -1.55
N ARG A 84 8.74 11.68 -2.19
CA ARG A 84 9.28 12.19 -3.46
C ARG A 84 8.27 12.11 -4.60
N ILE A 85 7.49 11.03 -4.67
CA ILE A 85 6.44 10.87 -5.67
C ILE A 85 5.29 11.84 -5.37
N LEU A 86 4.81 11.89 -4.13
CA LEU A 86 3.67 12.72 -3.73
C LEU A 86 3.90 14.22 -3.91
N ARG A 87 5.14 14.69 -3.80
CA ARG A 87 5.53 16.08 -4.15
C ARG A 87 5.27 16.45 -5.62
N ARG A 88 5.06 15.48 -6.50
CA ARG A 88 4.72 15.71 -7.92
C ARG A 88 3.22 15.67 -8.19
N HIS A 89 2.42 15.21 -7.23
CA HIS A 89 0.98 15.05 -7.37
C HIS A 89 0.21 16.06 -6.51
N THR A 90 -0.95 16.48 -7.00
CA THR A 90 -1.90 17.29 -6.23
C THR A 90 -2.81 16.38 -5.43
N VAL A 91 -3.30 16.84 -4.27
CA VAL A 91 -4.22 16.05 -3.43
C VAL A 91 -5.55 15.72 -4.10
N LEU A 92 -5.90 16.39 -5.20
CA LEU A 92 -7.08 16.08 -6.01
C LEU A 92 -6.86 14.85 -6.92
N ALA A 93 -5.60 14.51 -7.23
CA ALA A 93 -5.24 13.40 -8.09
C ALA A 93 -4.89 12.14 -7.27
N ILE A 94 -5.69 11.81 -6.24
CA ILE A 94 -5.44 10.69 -5.31
C ILE A 94 -5.20 9.36 -6.06
N PRO A 95 -6.05 8.94 -7.02
CA PRO A 95 -5.86 7.66 -7.70
C PRO A 95 -4.54 7.61 -8.46
N ALA A 96 -4.21 8.67 -9.20
CA ALA A 96 -2.96 8.77 -9.95
C ALA A 96 -1.73 8.79 -9.02
N ALA A 97 -1.83 9.47 -7.88
CA ALA A 97 -0.77 9.50 -6.88
C ALA A 97 -0.56 8.11 -6.25
N GLN A 98 -1.65 7.41 -5.95
CA GLN A 98 -1.61 6.07 -5.36
C GLN A 98 -1.01 5.07 -6.35
N ASP A 99 -1.44 5.11 -7.61
CA ASP A 99 -0.91 4.25 -8.66
C ASP A 99 0.58 4.52 -8.90
N ALA A 100 1.01 5.78 -8.89
CA ALA A 100 2.43 6.13 -9.03
C ALA A 100 3.28 5.59 -7.86
N VAL A 101 2.78 5.71 -6.63
CA VAL A 101 3.47 5.15 -5.45
C VAL A 101 3.48 3.62 -5.51
N ASN A 102 2.36 2.98 -5.83
CA ASN A 102 2.26 1.53 -5.95
C ASN A 102 3.11 0.98 -7.09
N ALA A 103 3.19 1.65 -8.23
CA ALA A 103 4.04 1.22 -9.33
C ALA A 103 5.53 1.16 -8.94
N VAL A 104 5.96 2.01 -8.01
CA VAL A 104 7.33 2.03 -7.49
C VAL A 104 7.53 0.99 -6.40
N ILE A 105 6.60 0.88 -5.45
CA ILE A 105 6.74 -0.02 -4.29
C ILE A 105 6.39 -1.49 -4.64
N ALA A 106 5.64 -1.73 -5.72
CA ALA A 106 5.38 -3.07 -6.24
C ALA A 106 6.62 -3.75 -6.82
N ARG A 107 7.62 -2.95 -7.26
CA ARG A 107 8.92 -3.49 -7.67
C ARG A 107 9.80 -3.68 -6.43
N PRO A 108 10.64 -4.74 -6.39
CA PRO A 108 11.63 -4.87 -5.33
C PRO A 108 12.47 -3.60 -5.23
N LEU A 109 12.38 -2.93 -4.08
CA LEU A 109 13.23 -1.81 -3.75
C LEU A 109 14.42 -2.33 -2.96
N THR A 110 15.62 -2.06 -3.45
CA THR A 110 16.87 -2.42 -2.79
C THR A 110 17.54 -1.15 -2.26
N PRO A 111 17.15 -0.63 -1.07
CA PRO A 111 17.85 0.48 -0.43
C PRO A 111 19.33 0.19 -0.23
N GLU A 112 19.66 -1.07 0.07
CA GLU A 112 21.00 -1.60 0.19
C GLU A 112 21.11 -2.92 -0.57
N PRO A 113 22.32 -3.35 -1.00
CA PRO A 113 22.49 -4.61 -1.73
C PRO A 113 21.96 -5.84 -1.00
N TRP A 114 21.91 -5.78 0.33
CA TRP A 114 21.51 -6.87 1.21
C TRP A 114 20.07 -6.74 1.73
N LEU A 115 19.31 -5.69 1.34
CA LEU A 115 17.96 -5.44 1.85
C LEU A 115 16.98 -5.27 0.69
N THR A 116 16.00 -6.16 0.60
CA THR A 116 14.91 -6.06 -0.39
C THR A 116 13.61 -5.70 0.32
N VAL A 117 12.90 -4.71 -0.20
CA VAL A 117 11.65 -4.19 0.36
C VAL A 117 10.55 -4.24 -0.70
N HIS A 118 9.38 -4.70 -0.29
CA HIS A 118 8.16 -4.74 -1.09
C HIS A 118 6.98 -4.19 -0.30
N GLY A 119 5.97 -3.70 -0.99
CA GLY A 119 4.74 -3.31 -0.32
C GLY A 119 3.67 -2.75 -1.24
N THR A 120 2.61 -2.30 -0.59
CA THR A 120 1.47 -1.62 -1.20
C THR A 120 1.13 -0.41 -0.35
N ALA A 121 0.85 0.71 -1.02
CA ALA A 121 0.46 1.96 -0.41
C ALA A 121 -1.04 2.22 -0.65
N CYS A 122 -1.68 2.72 0.39
CA CYS A 122 -3.00 3.30 0.37
C CYS A 122 -2.87 4.79 0.71
N LEU A 123 -3.47 5.63 -0.12
CA LEU A 123 -3.49 7.07 0.10
C LEU A 123 -4.90 7.53 0.46
N THR A 124 -4.99 8.34 1.49
CA THR A 124 -6.19 9.09 1.84
C THR A 124 -5.84 10.57 1.99
N VAL A 125 -6.84 11.43 1.94
CA VAL A 125 -6.69 12.87 2.14
C VAL A 125 -7.80 13.29 3.10
N SER A 126 -7.49 14.21 4.01
CA SER A 126 -8.51 14.74 4.92
C SER A 126 -9.53 15.60 4.14
N ASP A 127 -10.79 15.61 4.58
CA ASP A 127 -11.81 16.45 3.94
C ASP A 127 -11.43 17.94 3.96
N ALA A 128 -10.72 18.38 5.01
CA ALA A 128 -10.20 19.74 5.12
C ALA A 128 -9.13 20.04 4.04
N ASP A 129 -8.16 19.15 3.86
CA ASP A 129 -7.12 19.31 2.83
C ASP A 129 -7.73 19.26 1.43
N ARG A 130 -8.74 18.41 1.21
CA ARG A 130 -9.46 18.35 -0.06
C ARG A 130 -10.23 19.63 -0.35
N ALA A 131 -11.00 20.14 0.60
CA ALA A 131 -11.76 21.39 0.45
C ALA A 131 -10.84 22.59 0.16
N LEU A 132 -9.69 22.66 0.85
CA LEU A 132 -8.67 23.67 0.57
C LEU A 132 -8.10 23.54 -0.84
N ALA A 133 -7.84 22.32 -1.31
CA ALA A 133 -7.34 22.10 -2.66
C ALA A 133 -8.35 22.52 -3.75
N GLU A 134 -9.63 22.21 -3.56
CA GLU A 134 -10.72 22.61 -4.45
C GLU A 134 -10.88 24.15 -4.47
N GLU A 135 -10.76 24.79 -3.31
CA GLU A 135 -10.74 26.25 -3.19
C GLU A 135 -9.57 26.88 -3.95
N HIS A 136 -8.37 26.33 -3.79
CA HIS A 136 -7.19 26.80 -4.52
C HIS A 136 -7.37 26.65 -6.04
N LEU A 137 -7.94 25.53 -6.50
CA LEU A 137 -8.22 25.31 -7.91
C LEU A 137 -9.21 26.34 -8.46
N ARG A 138 -10.30 26.61 -7.73
CA ARG A 138 -11.32 27.58 -8.15
C ARG A 138 -10.76 29.00 -8.26
N ARG A 139 -9.92 29.41 -7.31
CA ARG A 139 -9.26 30.73 -7.35
C ARG A 139 -8.28 30.85 -8.50
N ALA A 140 -7.52 29.80 -8.79
CA ALA A 140 -6.60 29.79 -9.93
C ALA A 140 -7.36 29.94 -11.25
N GLN A 141 -8.46 29.19 -11.44
CA GLN A 141 -9.30 29.28 -12.64
C GLN A 141 -9.95 30.66 -12.79
N HIS A 142 -10.38 31.29 -11.70
CA HIS A 142 -10.99 32.61 -11.77
C HIS A 142 -9.97 33.71 -12.13
N GLY A 143 -8.76 33.63 -11.58
CA GLY A 143 -7.69 34.59 -11.87
C GLY A 143 -7.06 34.44 -13.26
N ASP A 144 -7.12 33.27 -13.88
CA ASP A 144 -6.67 33.08 -15.27
C ASP A 144 -7.67 33.68 -16.27
N LEU A 145 -8.99 33.61 -15.99
CA LEU A 145 -10.01 34.25 -16.83
C LEU A 145 -9.89 35.79 -16.83
N GLU A 146 -9.58 36.41 -15.69
CA GLU A 146 -9.38 37.86 -15.59
C GLU A 146 -8.13 38.36 -16.35
N ARG A 147 -7.15 37.48 -16.62
CA ARG A 147 -5.92 37.82 -17.37
C ARG A 147 -6.06 37.66 -18.88
N GLU A 148 -6.95 36.80 -19.35
CA GLU A 148 -7.19 36.61 -20.79
C GLU A 148 -8.11 37.68 -21.40
N GLU A 149 -8.79 38.48 -20.56
CA GLU A 149 -9.70 39.56 -20.99
C GLU A 149 -9.06 40.96 -21.05
N THR A 150 -7.75 41.09 -20.80
CA THR A 150 -6.98 42.35 -20.95
C THR A 150 -5.92 42.27 -22.03
#